data_AF-A0A0S8B6C4-F1
#
_entry.id   AF-A0A0S8B6C4-F1
#
_cell.length_a   1.000
_cell.length_b   1.000
_cell.length_c   1.000
_cell.angle_alpha   90.00
_cell.angle_beta   90.00
_cell.angle_gamma   90.00
#
_symmetry.space_group_name_H-M   'P 1'
#
loop_
_entity.id
_entity.type
_entity.pdbx_description
1 polymer ?
#
loop_
_entity_poly.entity_id
_entity_poly.type
_entity_poly.pdbx_seq_one_letter_code
_entity_poly.pdbx_strand_id
1 'polypeptide(L)'
;MPVTAGLTREFYDRFGDKCVDELVGLLNDVDATFKAQLRALNDKNLGLFDAKLEQRLAELKAELVKWMFLFWLGTVATMLGLGRVLLGG
;
A
#
# COMPACT_ATOMS: atom_id res chain seq x y z
N MET A 1 -25.55 -0.31 -0.13
CA MET A 1 -26.49 -1.20 -0.83
C MET A 1 -26.41 -2.56 -0.18
N PRO A 2 -27.52 -3.12 0.34
CA PRO A 2 -27.53 -4.50 0.83
C PRO A 2 -27.36 -5.44 -0.36
N VAL A 3 -26.46 -6.41 -0.27
CA VAL A 3 -26.32 -7.47 -1.27
C VAL A 3 -27.35 -8.53 -0.91
N THR A 4 -28.56 -8.39 -1.45
CA THR A 4 -29.63 -9.37 -1.22
C THR A 4 -29.26 -10.70 -1.89
N ALA A 5 -28.60 -11.58 -1.14
CA ALA A 5 -28.54 -12.99 -1.47
C ALA A 5 -29.92 -13.61 -1.21
N GLY A 6 -30.83 -13.45 -2.18
CA GLY A 6 -32.09 -14.18 -2.17
C GLY A 6 -31.81 -15.66 -2.43
N LEU A 7 -32.06 -16.52 -1.45
CA LEU A 7 -32.00 -17.97 -1.65
C LEU A 7 -33.15 -18.43 -2.56
N THR A 8 -33.02 -19.63 -3.14
CA THR A 8 -34.01 -20.15 -4.10
C THR A 8 -35.31 -20.53 -3.40
N ARG A 9 -36.46 -20.42 -4.08
CA ARG A 9 -37.77 -20.72 -3.47
C ARG A 9 -37.89 -22.17 -2.98
N GLU A 10 -37.28 -23.11 -3.68
CA GLU A 10 -37.20 -24.52 -3.24
C GLU A 10 -36.53 -24.68 -1.86
N PHE A 11 -35.61 -23.79 -1.50
CA PHE A 11 -34.98 -23.78 -0.19
C PHE A 11 -35.94 -23.27 0.90
N TYR A 12 -36.74 -22.25 0.60
CA TYR A 12 -37.82 -21.77 1.48
C TYR A 12 -38.88 -22.85 1.70
N ASP A 13 -39.29 -23.55 0.64
CA ASP A 13 -40.31 -24.60 0.74
C ASP A 13 -39.83 -25.80 1.58
N ARG A 14 -38.51 -26.09 1.58
CA ARG A 14 -37.92 -27.22 2.31
C ARG A 14 -37.60 -26.90 3.78
N PHE A 15 -37.17 -25.67 4.06
CA PHE A 15 -36.66 -25.27 5.39
C PHE A 15 -37.60 -24.31 6.14
N GLY A 16 -38.62 -23.77 5.46
CA GLY A 16 -39.60 -22.84 6.00
C GLY A 16 -39.12 -21.38 5.94
N ASP A 17 -40.05 -20.47 5.63
CA ASP A 17 -39.74 -19.06 5.37
C ASP A 17 -38.95 -18.39 6.52
N LYS A 18 -39.38 -18.62 7.77
CA LYS A 18 -38.74 -18.02 8.95
C LYS A 18 -37.26 -18.39 9.12
N CYS A 19 -36.91 -19.66 8.91
CA CYS A 19 -35.54 -20.15 9.07
C CYS A 19 -34.62 -19.55 7.99
N VAL A 20 -35.13 -19.46 6.77
CA VAL A 20 -34.38 -18.92 5.64
C VAL A 20 -34.21 -17.41 5.76
N ASP A 21 -35.22 -16.67 6.23
CA ASP A 21 -35.13 -15.24 6.48
C ASP A 21 -34.11 -14.90 7.57
N GLU A 22 -34.07 -15.68 8.66
CA GLU A 22 -33.05 -15.52 9.71
C GLU A 22 -31.64 -15.78 9.16
N LEU A 23 -31.46 -16.82 8.34
CA LEU A 23 -30.18 -17.13 7.70
C LEU A 23 -29.71 -16.02 6.75
N VAL A 24 -30.61 -15.49 5.92
CA VAL A 24 -30.32 -14.38 5.01
C VAL A 24 -29.98 -13.12 5.79
N GLY A 25 -30.69 -12.85 6.88
CA GLY A 25 -30.35 -11.77 7.82
C GLY A 25 -28.93 -11.89 8.36
N LEU A 26 -28.57 -13.06 8.87
CA LEU A 26 -27.21 -13.34 9.37
C LEU A 26 -26.14 -13.19 8.28
N LEU A 27 -26.39 -13.70 7.08
CA LEU A 27 -25.45 -13.57 5.95
C LEU A 27 -25.23 -12.12 5.54
N ASN A 28 -26.30 -11.33 5.51
CA ASN A 28 -26.20 -9.90 5.20
C ASN A 28 -25.41 -9.13 6.26
N ASP A 29 -25.61 -9.45 7.54
CA ASP A 29 -24.86 -8.87 8.66
C ASP A 29 -23.38 -9.25 8.61
N VAL A 30 -23.07 -10.50 8.29
CA VAL A 30 -21.69 -10.98 8.10
C VAL A 30 -21.03 -10.29 6.90
N ASP A 31 -21.71 -10.19 5.76
CA ASP A 31 -21.16 -9.50 4.56
C ASP A 31 -20.89 -8.01 4.84
N ALA A 32 -21.83 -7.33 5.50
CA ALA A 32 -21.67 -5.93 5.88
C ALA A 32 -20.49 -5.74 6.83
N THR A 33 -20.38 -6.59 7.86
CA THR A 33 -19.29 -6.56 8.84
C THR A 33 -17.95 -6.85 8.18
N PHE A 34 -17.86 -7.87 7.32
CA PHE A 34 -16.63 -8.25 6.65
C PHE A 34 -16.15 -7.16 5.67
N LYS A 35 -17.06 -6.57 4.88
CA LYS A 35 -16.73 -5.42 4.02
C LYS A 35 -16.27 -4.21 4.81
N ALA A 36 -16.88 -3.94 5.97
CA ALA A 36 -16.46 -2.85 6.84
C ALA A 36 -15.04 -3.10 7.39
N GLN A 37 -14.76 -4.31 7.87
CA GLN A 37 -13.43 -4.69 8.36
C GLN A 37 -12.38 -4.65 7.25
N LEU A 38 -12.70 -5.14 6.05
CA LEU A 38 -11.79 -5.07 4.90
C LEU A 38 -11.45 -3.63 4.52
N ARG A 39 -12.44 -2.73 4.48
CA ARG A 39 -12.17 -1.30 4.24
C ARG A 39 -11.30 -0.70 5.32
N ALA A 40 -11.63 -0.95 6.59
CA ALA A 40 -10.86 -0.43 7.72
C ALA A 40 -9.39 -0.91 7.70
N LEU A 41 -9.17 -2.19 7.39
CA LEU A 41 -7.82 -2.76 7.25
C LEU A 41 -7.09 -2.18 6.04
N ASN A 42 -7.78 -2.05 4.89
CA ASN A 42 -7.20 -1.50 3.69
C ASN A 42 -6.78 -0.04 3.88
N ASP A 43 -7.66 0.80 4.42
CA ASP A 43 -7.38 2.23 4.64
C ASP A 43 -6.22 2.41 5.63
N LYS A 44 -6.22 1.65 6.74
CA LYS A 44 -5.13 1.69 7.72
C LYS A 44 -3.81 1.20 7.14
N ASN A 45 -3.82 0.08 6.43
CA ASN A 45 -2.59 -0.52 5.90
C ASN A 45 -2.04 0.27 4.73
N LEU A 46 -2.88 0.75 3.81
CA LEU A 46 -2.46 1.61 2.70
C LEU A 46 -1.88 2.92 3.22
N GLY A 47 -2.54 3.58 4.18
CA GLY A 47 -2.00 4.82 4.76
C GLY A 47 -0.64 4.62 5.46
N LEU A 48 -0.48 3.54 6.23
CA LEU A 48 0.80 3.22 6.87
C LEU A 48 1.87 2.80 5.86
N PHE A 49 1.48 2.09 4.80
CA PHE A 49 2.40 1.65 3.76
C PHE A 49 2.89 2.82 2.92
N ASP A 50 1.99 3.73 2.54
CA ASP A 50 2.30 4.95 1.80
C ASP A 50 3.26 5.84 2.58
N ALA A 51 2.95 6.13 3.85
CA ALA A 51 3.84 6.90 4.73
C ALA A 51 5.23 6.26 4.88
N LYS A 52 5.31 4.94 5.03
CA LYS A 52 6.59 4.23 5.09
C LYS A 52 7.34 4.26 3.76
N LEU A 53 6.65 4.13 2.64
CA LEU A 53 7.27 4.22 1.32
C LEU A 53 7.83 5.61 1.05
N GLU A 54 7.05 6.66 1.32
CA GLU A 54 7.51 8.04 1.20
C GLU A 54 8.74 8.30 2.07
N GLN A 55 8.73 7.84 3.32
CA GLN A 55 9.89 7.95 4.21
C GLN A 55 11.12 7.25 3.63
N ARG A 56 11.00 5.97 3.20
CA ARG A 56 12.12 5.22 2.64
C ARG A 56 12.64 5.83 1.34
N LEU A 57 11.77 6.35 0.49
CA LEU A 57 12.17 7.06 -0.72
C LEU A 57 12.91 8.36 -0.40
N ALA A 58 12.48 9.11 0.62
CA ALA A 58 13.18 10.30 1.07
C ALA A 58 14.58 9.96 1.63
N GLU A 59 14.69 8.92 2.45
CA GLU A 59 15.97 8.41 2.97
C GLU A 59 16.92 8.02 1.83
N LEU A 60 16.45 7.22 0.86
CA LEU A 60 17.25 6.81 -0.30
C LEU A 60 17.68 8.00 -1.17
N LYS A 61 16.79 8.97 -1.40
CA LYS A 61 17.14 10.20 -2.12
C LYS A 61 18.22 10.99 -1.38
N ALA A 62 18.12 11.12 -0.07
CA ALA A 62 19.11 11.82 0.75
C ALA A 62 20.48 11.12 0.70
N GLU A 63 20.50 9.79 0.84
CA GLU A 63 21.74 9.01 0.71
C GLU A 63 22.35 9.13 -0.67
N LEU A 64 21.54 9.04 -1.73
CA LEU A 64 22.02 9.17 -3.11
C LEU A 64 22.65 10.54 -3.35
N VAL A 65 22.00 11.62 -2.89
CA VAL A 65 22.54 12.98 -2.99
C VAL A 65 23.84 13.11 -2.22
N LYS A 66 23.93 12.56 -1.00
CA LYS A 66 25.15 12.55 -0.20
C LYS A 66 26.30 11.84 -0.94
N TRP A 67 26.05 10.66 -1.50
CA TRP A 67 27.05 9.93 -2.26
C TRP A 67 27.46 10.64 -3.55
N MET A 68 26.51 11.29 -4.22
CA MET A 68 26.77 12.11 -5.39
C MET A 68 27.75 13.25 -5.05
N PHE A 69 27.56 13.94 -3.92
CA PHE A 69 28.51 14.97 -3.47
C PHE A 69 29.91 14.42 -3.18
N LEU A 70 30.01 13.29 -2.47
CA LEU A 70 31.30 12.64 -2.18
C LEU A 70 32.03 12.25 -3.47
N PHE A 71 31.29 11.67 -4.42
CA PHE A 71 31.80 11.32 -5.73
C PHE A 71 32.30 12.56 -6.48
N TRP A 72 31.48 13.61 -6.60
CA TRP A 72 31.85 14.84 -7.31
C TRP A 72 33.05 15.54 -6.68
N LEU A 73 33.16 15.57 -5.36
CA LEU A 73 34.33 16.10 -4.66
C LEU A 73 35.61 15.37 -5.08
N GLY A 74 35.58 14.03 -5.14
CA GLY A 74 36.71 13.23 -5.62
C GLY A 74 37.05 13.47 -7.10
N THR A 75 36.02 13.60 -7.95
CA THR A 75 36.20 13.91 -9.38
C THR A 75 36.84 15.29 -9.58
N VAL A 76 36.36 16.32 -8.89
CA VAL A 76 36.91 17.68 -8.99
C VAL A 76 38.36 17.73 -8.50
N ALA A 77 38.68 17.06 -7.39
CA ALA A 77 40.04 16.98 -6.88
C ALA A 77 41.00 16.34 -7.92
N THR A 78 40.55 15.24 -8.55
CA THR A 78 41.30 14.57 -9.63
C THR A 78 41.51 15.48 -10.84
N MET A 79 40.46 16.19 -11.28
CA MET A 79 40.54 17.14 -12.40
C MET A 79 41.53 18.29 -12.12
N LEU A 80 41.50 18.85 -10.91
CA LEU A 80 42.43 19.91 -10.49
C LEU A 80 43.88 19.41 -10.44
N GLY A 81 44.09 18.17 -9.97
CA GLY A 81 45.41 17.52 -9.98
C GLY A 81 45.95 17.34 -11.41
N LEU A 82 45.13 16.79 -12.31
CA LEU A 82 45.46 16.63 -13.73
C LEU A 82 45.75 17.98 -14.41
N GLY A 83 44.91 18.99 -14.17
CA GLY A 83 45.12 20.34 -14.71
C GLY A 83 46.46 20.93 -14.30
N ARG A 84 46.86 20.76 -13.03
CA ARG A 84 48.18 21.21 -12.56
C ARG A 84 49.35 20.47 -13.22
N VAL A 85 49.22 19.16 -13.42
CA VAL A 85 50.27 18.36 -14.07
C VAL A 85 50.44 18.76 -15.54
N LEU A 86 49.34 19.02 -16.25
CA LEU A 86 49.38 19.39 -17.67
C LEU A 86 49.79 20.85 -17.91
N LEU A 87 49.52 21.77 -16.98
CA LEU A 87 49.89 23.19 -17.08
C LEU A 87 51.28 23.50 -16.50
N GLY A 88 51.80 22.64 -15.63
CA GLY A 88 53.10 22.81 -14.97
C GLY A 88 54.24 21.96 -15.55
N GLY A 89 53.98 21.21 -16.62
CA GLY A 89 54.95 20.38 -17.35
C GLY A 89 55.31 20.96 -18.72
#